data_AF-A0A3D4PW75-F1
#
_entry.id   AF-A0A3D4PW75-F1
#
_cell.length_a   1.000
_cell.length_b   1.000
_cell.length_c   1.000
_cell.angle_alpha   90.00
_cell.angle_beta   90.00
_cell.angle_gamma   90.00
#
_symmetry.space_group_name_H-M   'P 1'
#
loop_
_entity.id
_entity.type
_entity.pdbx_description
1 polymer ?
#
loop_
_entity_poly.entity_id
_entity_poly.type
_entity_poly.pdbx_seq_one_letter_code
_entity_poly.pdbx_strand_id
1 'polypeptide(L)'
;MKSRKILVAEEFTEFPSGRFRSEGKGSGEEFRDDFLIPALKDHDKVTVVFDGVFGTASSFLEEAFGGLRRKGFTEFQLTHKLEIISKDDFSLPAEINLFIRKK
;
A
#
# COMPACT_ATOMS: atom_id res chain seq x y z
N MET A 1 21.66 -4.49 -1.97
CA MET A 1 20.18 -4.50 -2.00
C MET A 1 19.69 -3.12 -1.58
N LYS A 2 18.87 -2.48 -2.39
CA LYS A 2 18.26 -1.18 -2.09
C LYS A 2 16.92 -1.41 -1.39
N SER A 3 16.69 -0.78 -0.24
CA SER A 3 15.44 -0.88 0.50
C SER A 3 14.79 0.49 0.70
N ARG A 4 13.46 0.52 0.71
CA ARG A 4 12.66 1.70 1.02
C ARG A 4 11.67 1.37 2.12
N LYS A 5 11.60 2.21 3.14
CA LYS A 5 10.56 2.18 4.16
C LYS A 5 9.63 3.37 3.94
N ILE A 6 8.32 3.15 3.82
CA ILE A 6 7.31 4.20 3.65
C ILE A 6 6.51 4.29 4.95
N LEU A 7 6.56 5.45 5.62
CA LEU A 7 5.77 5.74 6.82
C LEU A 7 4.47 6.42 6.39
N VAL A 8 3.36 5.68 6.35
CA VAL A 8 2.11 6.14 5.72
C VAL A 8 1.59 7.42 6.40
N ALA A 9 1.57 7.46 7.73
CA ALA A 9 1.10 8.61 8.49
C ALA A 9 1.93 9.88 8.23
N GLU A 10 3.26 9.75 8.11
CA GLU A 10 4.19 10.88 7.99
C GLU A 10 4.39 11.35 6.54
N GLU A 11 4.43 10.41 5.59
CA GLU A 11 4.79 10.69 4.20
C GLU A 11 3.59 10.84 3.29
N PHE A 12 2.43 10.29 3.67
CA PHE A 12 1.22 10.31 2.86
C PHE A 12 0.07 11.02 3.56
N THR A 13 -0.53 10.37 4.57
CA THR A 13 -1.58 10.95 5.41
C THR A 13 -1.88 10.04 6.60
N GLU A 14 -2.26 10.64 7.71
CA GLU A 14 -2.82 9.94 8.88
C GLU A 14 -4.22 9.37 8.62
N PHE A 15 -4.93 9.86 7.59
CA PHE A 15 -6.32 9.54 7.27
C PHE A 15 -6.50 9.10 5.80
N PRO A 16 -5.95 7.95 5.38
CA PRO A 16 -6.13 7.42 4.03
C PRO A 16 -7.60 7.02 3.81
N SER A 17 -8.16 7.41 2.67
CA SER A 17 -9.57 7.20 2.39
C SER A 17 -9.86 7.21 0.89
N GLY A 18 -10.91 6.48 0.49
CA GLY A 18 -11.34 6.43 -0.90
C GLY A 18 -10.43 5.61 -1.80
N ARG A 19 -10.93 5.35 -3.00
CA ARG A 19 -10.23 4.64 -4.06
C ARG A 19 -9.50 5.62 -4.96
N PHE A 20 -10.21 6.61 -5.49
CA PHE A 20 -9.72 7.44 -6.59
C PHE A 20 -9.40 8.87 -6.14
N ARG A 21 -8.48 9.53 -6.84
CA ARG A 21 -8.11 10.93 -6.55
C ARG A 21 -9.29 11.90 -6.66
N SER A 22 -10.31 11.55 -7.46
CA SER A 22 -11.53 12.33 -7.59
C SER A 22 -12.42 12.32 -6.33
N GLU A 23 -12.18 11.39 -5.40
CA GLU A 23 -12.96 11.25 -4.17
C GLU A 23 -12.38 12.06 -3.01
N GLY A 24 -11.22 12.71 -3.21
CA GLY A 24 -10.54 13.52 -2.21
C GLY A 24 -9.04 13.22 -2.13
N LYS A 25 -8.39 13.85 -1.15
CA LYS A 25 -6.97 13.61 -0.83
C LYS A 25 -6.82 12.30 -0.07
N GLY A 26 -5.69 11.64 -0.21
CA GLY A 26 -5.39 10.43 0.57
C GLY A 26 -5.95 9.15 -0.04
N SER A 27 -6.16 9.15 -1.37
CA SER A 27 -6.79 8.02 -2.07
C SER A 27 -5.85 6.83 -2.31
N GLY A 28 -6.42 5.64 -2.47
CA GLY A 28 -5.64 4.44 -2.79
C GLY A 28 -4.89 4.54 -4.10
N GLU A 29 -5.49 5.18 -5.11
CA GLU A 29 -4.85 5.50 -6.39
C GLU A 29 -3.66 6.45 -6.21
N GLU A 30 -3.80 7.48 -5.38
CA GLU A 30 -2.72 8.41 -5.05
C GLU A 30 -1.54 7.67 -4.40
N PHE A 31 -1.81 6.92 -3.34
CA PHE A 31 -0.77 6.17 -2.65
C PHE A 31 -0.08 5.15 -3.57
N ARG A 32 -0.85 4.44 -4.39
CA ARG A 32 -0.30 3.46 -5.33
C ARG A 32 0.62 4.12 -6.36
N ASP A 33 0.11 5.13 -7.07
CA ASP A 33 0.77 5.65 -8.26
C ASP A 33 1.95 6.57 -7.89
N ASP A 34 1.88 7.29 -6.75
CA ASP A 34 2.91 8.26 -6.36
C ASP A 34 3.93 7.69 -5.37
N PHE A 35 3.57 6.66 -4.58
CA PHE A 35 4.46 6.12 -3.54
C PHE A 35 4.85 4.66 -3.82
N LEU A 36 3.88 3.75 -3.93
CA LEU A 36 4.16 2.31 -4.03
C LEU A 36 4.84 1.93 -5.34
N ILE A 37 4.33 2.40 -6.49
CA ILE A 37 4.88 2.03 -7.80
C ILE A 37 6.32 2.54 -7.97
N PRO A 38 6.65 3.81 -7.69
CA PRO A 38 8.02 4.29 -7.75
C PRO A 38 8.95 3.50 -6.82
N ALA A 39 8.53 3.25 -5.57
CA ALA A 39 9.32 2.49 -4.62
C ALA A 39 9.60 1.06 -5.10
N LEU A 40 8.57 0.34 -5.58
CA LEU A 40 8.69 -1.07 -6.01
C LEU A 40 9.52 -1.24 -7.28
N LYS A 41 9.59 -0.21 -8.14
CA LYS A 41 10.43 -0.20 -9.34
C LYS A 41 11.89 0.06 -9.03
N ASP A 42 12.18 0.97 -8.11
CA ASP A 42 13.54 1.44 -7.83
C ASP A 42 14.24 0.66 -6.69
N HIS A 43 13.48 -0.09 -5.89
CA HIS A 43 14.01 -0.81 -4.72
C HIS A 43 13.77 -2.32 -4.80
N ASP A 44 14.66 -3.09 -4.17
CA ASP A 44 14.55 -4.54 -4.04
C ASP A 44 13.52 -4.94 -2.97
N LYS A 45 13.41 -4.13 -1.91
CA LYS A 45 12.49 -4.33 -0.79
C LYS A 45 11.78 -3.01 -0.46
N VAL A 46 10.47 -3.09 -0.25
CA VAL A 46 9.62 -1.98 0.16
C VAL A 46 8.84 -2.39 1.41
N THR A 47 9.05 -1.69 2.51
CA THR A 47 8.31 -1.89 3.76
C THR A 47 7.34 -0.73 3.94
N VAL A 48 6.05 -1.00 4.02
CA VAL A 48 5.00 -0.01 4.27
C VAL A 48 4.57 -0.11 5.72
N VAL A 49 4.63 1.00 6.44
CA VAL A 49 4.32 1.09 7.87
C VAL A 49 3.05 1.92 8.07
N PHE A 50 2.03 1.28 8.64
CA PHE A 50 0.73 1.88 8.96
C PHE A 50 0.63 2.37 10.42
N ASP A 51 1.71 2.28 11.20
CA ASP A 51 1.76 2.87 12.54
C ASP A 51 1.40 4.37 12.48
N GLY A 52 0.47 4.81 13.33
CA GLY A 52 -0.03 6.20 13.36
C GLY A 52 -1.12 6.52 12.34
N VAL A 53 -1.61 5.53 11.57
CA VAL A 53 -2.73 5.71 10.65
C VAL A 53 -4.06 5.47 11.36
N PHE A 54 -4.97 6.44 11.31
CA PHE A 54 -6.29 6.37 11.95
C PHE A 54 -7.31 5.69 11.05
N GLY A 55 -7.24 4.36 11.02
CA GLY A 55 -8.14 3.53 10.24
C GLY A 55 -7.82 3.53 8.75
N THR A 56 -8.11 2.40 8.10
CA THR A 56 -8.01 2.29 6.63
C THR A 56 -9.27 1.61 6.12
N ALA A 57 -9.88 2.18 5.09
CA ALA A 57 -11.04 1.53 4.47
C ALA A 57 -10.55 0.37 3.59
N SER A 58 -11.27 -0.77 3.60
CA SER A 58 -10.96 -1.89 2.70
C SER A 58 -10.94 -1.46 1.23
N SER A 59 -11.74 -0.46 0.85
CA SER A 59 -11.72 0.13 -0.50
C SER A 59 -10.38 0.81 -0.83
N PHE A 60 -9.79 1.53 0.12
CA PHE A 60 -8.45 2.11 -0.01
C PHE A 60 -7.40 1.01 -0.18
N LEU A 61 -7.43 -0.02 0.67
CA LEU A 61 -6.45 -1.13 0.61
C LEU A 61 -6.54 -1.90 -0.71
N GLU A 62 -7.76 -2.18 -1.19
CA GLU A 62 -7.99 -2.83 -2.47
C GLU A 62 -7.45 -2.01 -3.64
N GLU A 63 -7.68 -0.70 -3.64
CA GLU A 63 -7.21 0.16 -4.73
C GLU A 63 -5.70 0.38 -4.66
N ALA A 64 -5.14 0.56 -3.47
CA ALA A 64 -3.72 0.77 -3.25
C ALA A 64 -2.90 -0.48 -3.60
N PHE A 65 -3.26 -1.64 -3.03
CA PHE A 65 -2.45 -2.87 -3.12
C PHE A 65 -2.97 -3.85 -4.16
N GLY A 66 -4.29 -4.09 -4.21
CA GLY A 66 -4.90 -4.87 -5.28
C GLY A 66 -4.72 -4.20 -6.65
N GLY A 67 -4.72 -2.86 -6.68
CA GLY A 67 -4.43 -2.11 -7.90
C GLY A 67 -3.02 -2.29 -8.47
N LEU A 68 -2.04 -2.72 -7.67
CA LEU A 68 -0.69 -3.03 -8.19
C LEU A 68 -0.74 -4.17 -9.21
N ARG A 69 -1.62 -5.15 -9.01
CA ARG A 69 -1.88 -6.22 -9.99
C ARG A 69 -2.38 -5.65 -11.32
N ARG A 70 -3.31 -4.69 -11.28
CA ARG A 70 -3.84 -3.99 -12.46
C ARG A 70 -2.78 -3.14 -13.18
N LYS A 71 -1.75 -2.70 -12.45
CA LYS A 71 -0.60 -1.94 -12.98
C LYS A 71 0.57 -2.82 -13.45
N GLY A 72 0.38 -4.15 -13.50
CA GLY A 72 1.32 -5.09 -14.11
C GLY A 72 2.29 -5.77 -13.13
N PHE A 73 2.15 -5.54 -11.82
CA PHE A 73 2.93 -6.30 -10.84
C PHE A 73 2.35 -7.71 -10.67
N THR A 74 3.22 -8.71 -10.63
CA THR A 74 2.83 -10.08 -10.31
C THR A 74 2.69 -10.28 -8.80
N GLU A 75 1.84 -11.22 -8.38
CA GLU A 75 1.75 -11.63 -6.96
C GLU A 75 3.12 -12.08 -6.43
N PHE A 76 3.89 -12.81 -7.24
CA PHE A 76 5.23 -13.22 -6.86
C PHE A 76 6.13 -12.01 -6.53
N GLN A 77 6.17 -11.00 -7.41
CA GLN A 77 6.94 -9.78 -7.13
C GLN A 77 6.47 -9.09 -5.86
N LEU A 78 5.16 -8.96 -5.66
CA LEU A 78 4.61 -8.25 -4.50
C LEU A 78 4.90 -9.02 -3.21
N THR A 79 4.64 -10.31 -3.15
CA THR A 79 4.90 -11.15 -1.96
C THR A 79 6.39 -11.24 -1.60
N HIS A 80 7.29 -11.05 -2.56
CA HIS A 80 8.74 -11.09 -2.32
C HIS A 80 9.34 -9.71 -2.05
N LYS A 81 8.79 -8.62 -2.60
CA LYS A 81 9.36 -7.27 -2.46
C LYS A 81 8.66 -6.43 -1.39
N LEU A 82 7.37 -6.64 -1.18
CA LEU A 82 6.54 -5.82 -0.30
C LEU A 82 6.39 -6.46 1.08
N GLU A 83 6.59 -5.66 2.12
CA GLU A 83 6.36 -6.00 3.52
C GLU A 83 5.41 -4.97 4.13
N ILE A 84 4.44 -5.44 4.93
CA ILE A 84 3.47 -4.57 5.61
C ILE A 84 3.69 -4.68 7.12
N ILE A 85 3.83 -3.54 7.78
CA ILE A 85 3.95 -3.44 9.24
C ILE A 85 2.83 -2.55 9.76
N SER A 86 2.17 -3.01 10.81
CA SER A 86 1.18 -2.25 11.57
C SER A 86 1.15 -2.78 12.99
N LYS A 87 1.37 -1.91 13.97
CA LYS A 87 1.23 -2.22 15.41
C LYS A 87 -0.13 -1.84 15.95
N ASP A 88 -0.78 -0.87 15.32
CA ASP A 88 -2.10 -0.37 15.73
C ASP A 88 -3.23 -1.28 15.22
N ASP A 89 -3.01 -1.95 14.09
CA ASP A 89 -3.94 -2.95 13.52
C ASP A 89 -3.18 -4.13 12.91
N PHE A 90 -3.09 -5.23 13.67
CA PHE A 90 -2.40 -6.46 13.26
C PHE A 90 -3.10 -7.22 12.11
N SER A 91 -4.33 -6.84 11.72
CA SER A 91 -5.05 -7.49 10.64
C SER A 91 -4.64 -6.99 9.25
N LEU A 92 -4.13 -5.76 9.16
CA LEU A 92 -3.78 -5.12 7.88
C LEU A 92 -2.84 -5.94 6.99
N PRO A 93 -1.75 -6.56 7.51
CA PRO A 93 -0.91 -7.40 6.66
C PRO A 93 -1.67 -8.57 6.04
N ALA A 94 -2.58 -9.19 6.77
CA ALA A 94 -3.38 -10.30 6.25
C ALA A 94 -4.41 -9.80 5.23
N GLU A 95 -5.11 -8.70 5.51
CA GLU A 95 -6.11 -8.12 4.63
C GLU A 95 -5.49 -7.64 3.29
N ILE A 96 -4.36 -6.91 3.35
CA ILE A 96 -3.63 -6.47 2.16
C ILE A 96 -3.18 -7.66 1.32
N ASN A 97 -2.69 -8.73 1.95
CA ASN A 97 -2.32 -9.95 1.23
C ASN A 97 -3.51 -10.62 0.53
N LEU A 98 -4.72 -10.53 1.08
CA LEU A 98 -5.93 -11.00 0.39
C LEU A 98 -6.18 -10.21 -0.90
N PHE A 99 -6.03 -8.88 -0.88
CA PHE A 99 -6.20 -8.05 -2.07
C PHE A 99 -5.13 -8.30 -3.14
N ILE A 100 -3.88 -8.57 -2.75
CA ILE A 100 -2.80 -8.91 -3.68
C ILE A 100 -3.06 -10.25 -4.39
N ARG A 101 -3.66 -11.21 -3.69
CA ARG A 101 -3.95 -12.57 -4.18
C ARG A 101 -5.24 -12.67 -4.97
N LYS A 102 -6.22 -11.78 -4.74
CA LYS A 102 -7.45 -11.71 -5.54
C LYS A 102 -7.08 -11.32 -6.98
N LYS A 103 -7.41 -12.20 -7.92
CA LYS A 103 -7.12 -12.03 -9.35
C LYS A 103 -8.20 -11.22 -10.04
#